data_AF-A0A7X8DAC6-F1
#
_entry.id   AF-A0A7X8DAC6-F1
#
_cell.length_a   1.000
_cell.length_b   1.000
_cell.length_c   1.000
_cell.angle_alpha   90.00
_cell.angle_beta   90.00
_cell.angle_gamma   90.00
#
_symmetry.space_group_name_H-M   'P 1'
#
loop_
_entity.id
_entity.type
_entity.pdbx_description
1 polymer ?
#
loop_
_entity_poly.entity_id
_entity_poly.type
_entity_poly.pdbx_seq_one_letter_code
_entity_poly.pdbx_strand_id
1 'polypeptide(L)'
;MISNYTFEDSIAKQIFCALRAHVVRSRTVITAVFLGLYNESEFDADKLSVAAEKITDFLKNTTRKTDFVFKFSGQLKWFIILSQSGEREAAAFLRRLYILAKNTDIPIIENHDILFSASVAEIGNDDGEFEELVADGVLALAESLSKGSEYIEYITTHKKRPVETIRVSILEENAIFRNALYRTIDNLNFDNFETEIKEFQDGYEFLESNWHLSSHTHLIIMNDILPRQSGLDVLHKIRMLPNNKRFIVFIMTKRSSEEDMIYAYESGADNYFIKPFNLRLLEVEIKRTFERLWS
;
A
#
# COMPACT_ATOMS: atom_id res chain seq x y z
N MET A 1 -23.21 19.90 6.92
CA MET A 1 -22.79 20.91 5.93
C MET A 1 -21.92 20.28 4.81
N ILE A 2 -22.16 19.02 4.45
CA ILE A 2 -21.27 18.21 3.57
C ILE A 2 -21.77 18.22 2.09
N SER A 3 -22.90 18.86 1.80
CA SER A 3 -23.60 18.78 0.50
C SER A 3 -23.16 19.78 -0.59
N ASN A 4 -22.07 20.52 -0.41
CA ASN A 4 -21.77 21.68 -1.28
C ASN A 4 -20.61 21.50 -2.27
N TYR A 5 -19.98 20.32 -2.32
CA TYR A 5 -18.88 20.08 -3.25
C TYR A 5 -19.30 19.10 -4.33
N THR A 6 -19.65 19.64 -5.50
CA THR A 6 -19.95 18.86 -6.70
C THR A 6 -18.77 18.91 -7.67
N PHE A 7 -18.60 17.84 -8.43
CA PHE A 7 -17.63 17.75 -9.51
C PHE A 7 -18.33 17.99 -10.84
N GLU A 8 -17.63 18.57 -11.82
CA GLU A 8 -18.16 18.66 -13.19
C GLU A 8 -18.39 17.28 -13.81
N ASP A 9 -17.54 16.31 -13.44
CA ASP A 9 -17.70 14.91 -13.82
C ASP A 9 -18.24 14.07 -12.65
N SER A 10 -19.39 13.44 -12.86
CA SER A 10 -20.06 12.58 -11.88
C SER A 10 -19.30 11.29 -11.53
N ILE A 11 -18.30 10.87 -12.32
CA ILE A 11 -17.60 9.59 -12.10
C ILE A 11 -16.51 9.66 -11.02
N ALA A 12 -16.16 10.85 -10.51
CA ALA A 12 -15.07 11.05 -9.55
C ALA A 12 -15.20 10.11 -8.33
N LYS A 13 -16.40 10.03 -7.74
CA LYS A 13 -16.72 9.13 -6.63
C LYS A 13 -16.54 7.67 -7.02
N GLN A 14 -17.05 7.27 -8.19
CA GLN A 14 -17.00 5.87 -8.64
C GLN A 14 -15.56 5.40 -8.85
N ILE A 15 -14.72 6.22 -9.50
CA ILE A 15 -13.31 5.94 -9.71
C ILE A 15 -12.56 5.87 -8.37
N PHE A 16 -12.77 6.86 -7.49
CA PHE A 16 -12.15 6.84 -6.17
C PHE A 16 -12.53 5.59 -5.37
N CYS A 17 -13.81 5.25 -5.28
CA CYS A 17 -14.28 4.08 -4.55
C CYS A 17 -13.70 2.77 -5.13
N ALA A 18 -13.63 2.66 -6.45
CA ALA A 18 -13.03 1.49 -7.11
C ALA A 18 -11.53 1.36 -6.76
N LEU A 19 -10.77 2.46 -6.85
CA LEU A 19 -9.34 2.46 -6.50
C LEU A 19 -9.11 2.20 -5.01
N ARG A 20 -9.91 2.80 -4.13
CA ARG A 20 -9.82 2.61 -2.68
C ARG A 20 -10.07 1.15 -2.28
N ALA A 21 -11.06 0.49 -2.89
CA ALA A 21 -11.34 -0.92 -2.64
C ALA A 21 -10.14 -1.84 -2.98
N HIS A 22 -9.24 -1.38 -3.86
CA HIS A 22 -8.01 -2.12 -4.16
C HIS A 22 -6.90 -1.91 -3.14
N VAL A 23 -6.86 -0.77 -2.42
CA VAL A 23 -5.76 -0.40 -1.51
C VAL A 23 -5.44 -1.49 -0.49
N VAL A 24 -6.48 -2.04 0.16
CA VAL A 24 -6.31 -3.10 1.18
C VAL A 24 -5.79 -4.39 0.56
N ARG A 25 -6.28 -4.76 -0.63
CA ARG A 25 -5.90 -6.03 -1.27
C ARG A 25 -4.54 -6.00 -1.95
N SER A 26 -4.17 -4.88 -2.57
CA SER A 26 -2.90 -4.75 -3.29
C SER A 26 -1.76 -4.24 -2.41
N ARG A 27 -2.07 -3.77 -1.19
CA ARG A 27 -1.12 -3.09 -0.28
C ARG A 27 -0.49 -1.84 -0.88
N THR A 28 -1.03 -1.34 -1.98
CA THR A 28 -0.60 -0.10 -2.64
C THR A 28 -1.48 1.03 -2.15
N VAL A 29 -0.89 2.16 -1.80
CA VAL A 29 -1.63 3.38 -1.45
C VAL A 29 -2.06 4.14 -2.70
N ILE A 30 -3.13 4.91 -2.58
CA ILE A 30 -3.44 6.00 -3.51
C ILE A 30 -3.34 7.31 -2.75
N THR A 31 -3.12 8.42 -3.44
CA THR A 31 -3.13 9.74 -2.81
C THR A 31 -4.21 10.62 -3.44
N ALA A 32 -5.04 11.18 -2.58
CA ALA A 32 -5.99 12.23 -2.90
C ALA A 32 -5.32 13.59 -2.73
N VAL A 33 -5.27 14.39 -3.80
CA VAL A 33 -4.72 15.74 -3.79
C VAL A 33 -5.84 16.71 -4.10
N PHE A 34 -6.07 17.68 -3.23
CA PHE A 34 -6.96 18.80 -3.51
C PHE A 34 -6.09 19.99 -3.84
N LEU A 35 -6.20 20.50 -5.06
CA LEU A 35 -5.41 21.60 -5.58
C LEU A 35 -6.29 22.83 -5.73
N GLY A 36 -5.83 23.99 -5.32
CA GLY A 36 -6.55 25.25 -5.47
C GLY A 36 -5.62 26.36 -5.97
N LEU A 37 -6.20 27.30 -6.72
CA LEU A 37 -5.49 28.48 -7.16
C LEU A 37 -5.44 29.52 -6.02
N TYR A 38 -4.24 29.86 -5.56
CA TYR A 38 -4.00 30.84 -4.51
C TYR A 38 -4.39 32.25 -4.94
N ASN A 39 -4.02 32.64 -6.16
CA ASN A 39 -4.27 33.97 -6.69
C ASN A 39 -5.57 34.05 -7.52
N GLU A 40 -6.60 33.29 -7.15
CA GLU A 40 -7.91 33.29 -7.82
C GLU A 40 -8.51 34.70 -7.95
N SER A 41 -8.27 35.59 -6.97
CA SER A 41 -8.78 36.97 -6.99
C SER A 41 -8.16 37.88 -8.07
N GLU A 42 -7.06 37.45 -8.70
CA GLU A 42 -6.39 38.21 -9.77
C GLU A 42 -7.03 37.98 -11.15
N PHE A 43 -7.96 37.03 -11.27
CA PHE A 43 -8.61 36.66 -12.53
C PHE A 43 -9.98 37.34 -12.69
N ASP A 44 -10.28 37.79 -13.90
CA ASP A 44 -11.59 38.37 -14.24
C ASP A 44 -12.70 37.30 -14.12
N ALA A 45 -13.78 37.62 -13.37
CA ALA A 45 -14.90 36.70 -13.14
C ALA A 45 -15.51 36.14 -14.45
N ASP A 46 -15.59 36.97 -15.49
CA ASP A 46 -16.16 36.61 -16.80
C ASP A 46 -15.30 35.60 -17.58
N LYS A 47 -14.03 35.40 -17.20
CA LYS A 47 -13.07 34.53 -17.91
C LYS A 47 -12.58 33.37 -17.06
N LEU A 48 -13.03 33.24 -15.81
CA LEU A 48 -12.76 32.10 -14.93
C LEU A 48 -13.04 30.76 -15.61
N SER A 49 -14.08 30.66 -16.43
CA SER A 49 -14.40 29.42 -17.15
C SER A 49 -13.31 29.00 -18.13
N VAL A 50 -12.77 29.95 -18.90
CA VAL A 50 -11.72 29.70 -19.90
C VAL A 50 -10.39 29.40 -19.19
N ALA A 51 -10.10 30.15 -18.12
CA ALA A 51 -8.93 29.90 -17.28
C ALA A 51 -8.96 28.48 -16.70
N ALA A 52 -10.11 28.08 -16.17
CA ALA A 52 -10.28 26.77 -15.56
C ALA A 52 -10.09 25.62 -16.56
N GLU A 53 -10.58 25.75 -17.79
CA GLU A 53 -10.44 24.71 -18.83
C GLU A 53 -8.96 24.53 -19.23
N LYS A 54 -8.26 25.63 -19.49
CA LYS A 54 -6.81 25.62 -19.77
C LYS A 54 -5.99 25.01 -18.63
N ILE A 55 -6.27 25.39 -17.38
CA ILE A 55 -5.58 24.82 -16.22
C ILE A 55 -5.88 23.33 -16.12
N THR A 56 -7.13 22.92 -16.33
CA THR A 56 -7.51 21.50 -16.30
C THR A 56 -6.74 20.69 -17.34
N ASP A 57 -6.57 21.21 -18.55
CA ASP A 57 -5.77 20.56 -19.60
C ASP A 57 -4.28 20.50 -19.26
N PHE A 58 -3.73 21.58 -18.69
CA PHE A 58 -2.36 21.58 -18.17
C PHE A 58 -2.15 20.50 -17.10
N LEU A 59 -3.08 20.38 -16.14
CA LEU A 59 -3.03 19.36 -15.09
C LEU A 59 -3.09 17.95 -15.68
N LYS A 60 -4.04 17.69 -16.59
CA LYS A 60 -4.18 16.39 -17.29
C LYS A 60 -2.91 16.00 -18.05
N ASN A 61 -2.24 16.96 -18.67
CA ASN A 61 -0.98 16.73 -19.40
C ASN A 61 0.23 16.55 -18.48
N THR A 62 0.17 17.04 -17.23
CA THR A 62 1.24 16.94 -16.23
C THR A 62 1.13 15.66 -15.39
N THR A 63 -0.07 15.10 -15.25
CA THR A 63 -0.36 13.83 -14.57
C THR A 63 -0.06 12.60 -15.44
N ARG A 64 0.13 11.43 -14.82
CA ARG A 64 0.30 10.17 -15.57
C ARG A 64 -1.06 9.71 -16.12
N LYS A 65 -1.05 8.84 -17.13
CA LYS A 65 -2.28 8.25 -17.71
C LYS A 65 -3.11 7.43 -16.70
N THR A 66 -2.48 6.98 -15.62
CA THR A 66 -3.12 6.20 -14.56
C THR A 66 -3.71 7.08 -13.45
N ASP A 67 -3.38 8.37 -13.45
CA ASP A 67 -3.89 9.35 -12.50
C ASP A 67 -5.15 10.02 -13.06
N PHE A 68 -5.97 10.56 -12.17
CA PHE A 68 -7.25 11.16 -12.55
C PHE A 68 -7.33 12.60 -12.07
N VAL A 69 -7.83 13.50 -12.91
CA VAL A 69 -8.00 14.92 -12.60
C VAL A 69 -9.48 15.27 -12.75
N PHE A 70 -10.10 15.70 -11.66
CA PHE A 70 -11.49 16.16 -11.61
C PHE A 70 -11.53 17.62 -11.19
N LYS A 71 -12.41 18.41 -11.80
CA LYS A 71 -12.61 19.81 -11.44
C LYS A 71 -13.86 19.97 -10.59
N PHE A 72 -13.79 20.82 -9.56
CA PHE A 72 -14.96 21.21 -8.78
C PHE A 72 -15.85 22.17 -9.57
N SER A 73 -17.16 21.98 -9.50
CA SER A 73 -18.11 22.81 -10.24
C SER A 73 -18.06 24.26 -9.77
N GLY A 74 -17.82 25.19 -10.71
CA GLY A 74 -17.85 26.63 -10.44
C GLY A 74 -16.72 27.14 -9.55
N GLN A 75 -15.63 26.39 -9.37
CA GLN A 75 -14.48 26.78 -8.55
C GLN A 75 -13.17 26.53 -9.29
N LEU A 76 -12.14 27.35 -9.02
CA LEU A 76 -10.76 27.08 -9.47
C LEU A 76 -10.04 26.13 -8.51
N LYS A 77 -10.65 24.95 -8.35
CA LYS A 77 -10.15 23.85 -7.52
C LYS A 77 -10.27 22.53 -8.26
N TRP A 78 -9.35 21.63 -7.97
CA TRP A 78 -9.26 20.31 -8.57
C TRP A 78 -9.06 19.24 -7.50
N PHE A 79 -9.59 18.07 -7.79
CA PHE A 79 -9.35 16.84 -7.07
C PHE A 79 -8.57 15.91 -7.98
N ILE A 80 -7.35 15.56 -7.58
CA ILE A 80 -6.44 14.71 -8.33
C ILE A 80 -6.26 13.42 -7.55
N ILE A 81 -6.43 12.28 -8.21
CA ILE A 81 -6.14 10.96 -7.64
C ILE A 81 -4.83 10.50 -8.26
N LEU A 82 -3.78 10.43 -7.45
CA LEU A 82 -2.51 9.82 -7.84
C LEU A 82 -2.56 8.32 -7.52
N SER A 83 -2.51 7.54 -8.59
CA SER A 83 -2.55 6.08 -8.54
C SER A 83 -1.21 5.52 -8.06
N GLN A 84 -1.24 4.57 -7.11
CA GLN A 84 -0.05 3.87 -6.62
C GLN A 84 1.06 4.81 -6.09
N SER A 85 0.67 5.92 -5.48
CA SER A 85 1.59 6.91 -4.94
C SER A 85 1.23 7.24 -3.50
N GLY A 86 2.25 7.36 -2.65
CA GLY A 86 2.12 7.86 -1.29
C GLY A 86 2.37 9.37 -1.18
N GLU A 87 2.25 9.91 0.03
CA GLU A 87 2.33 11.35 0.31
C GLU A 87 3.65 11.99 -0.17
N ARG A 88 4.77 11.24 -0.10
CA ARG A 88 6.09 11.74 -0.53
C ARG A 88 6.17 11.91 -2.03
N GLU A 89 5.60 10.96 -2.78
CA GLU A 89 5.54 11.04 -4.23
C GLU A 89 4.59 12.14 -4.68
N ALA A 90 3.45 12.30 -3.98
CA ALA A 90 2.52 13.39 -4.21
C ALA A 90 3.15 14.76 -3.96
N ALA A 91 3.92 14.91 -2.87
CA ALA A 91 4.66 16.14 -2.59
C ALA A 91 5.71 16.45 -3.67
N ALA A 92 6.43 15.43 -4.16
CA ALA A 92 7.38 15.60 -5.27
C ALA A 92 6.67 16.00 -6.58
N PHE A 93 5.52 15.37 -6.87
CA PHE A 93 4.66 15.74 -7.99
C PHE A 93 4.21 17.20 -7.90
N LEU A 94 3.69 17.63 -6.75
CA LEU A 94 3.22 19.00 -6.51
C LEU A 94 4.34 20.03 -6.65
N ARG A 95 5.51 19.78 -6.07
CA ARG A 95 6.68 20.67 -6.24
C ARG A 95 7.06 20.85 -7.70
N ARG A 96 7.07 19.76 -8.48
CA ARG A 96 7.32 19.83 -9.93
C ARG A 96 6.22 20.62 -10.64
N LEU A 97 4.97 20.39 -10.29
CA LEU A 97 3.82 21.10 -10.84
C LEU A 97 3.90 22.61 -10.56
N TYR A 98 4.29 23.03 -9.36
CA TYR A 98 4.49 24.45 -9.02
C TYR A 98 5.59 25.10 -9.86
N ILE A 99 6.71 24.40 -10.06
CA ILE A 99 7.81 24.87 -10.93
C ILE A 99 7.33 25.00 -12.39
N LEU A 100 6.60 24.00 -12.90
CA LEU A 100 6.05 24.04 -14.25
C LEU A 100 5.04 25.18 -14.39
N ALA A 101 4.18 25.40 -13.40
CA ALA A 101 3.18 26.48 -13.45
C ALA A 101 3.80 27.88 -13.58
N LYS A 102 5.04 28.06 -13.10
CA LYS A 102 5.83 29.30 -13.24
C LYS A 102 6.66 29.37 -14.53
N ASN A 103 7.19 28.24 -15.00
CA ASN A 103 8.22 28.19 -16.06
C ASN A 103 7.69 27.80 -17.45
N THR A 104 6.52 27.19 -17.52
CA THR A 104 5.88 26.89 -18.81
C THR A 104 5.06 28.10 -19.22
N ASP A 105 5.07 28.45 -20.51
CA ASP A 105 4.01 29.22 -21.15
C ASP A 105 2.68 28.45 -21.01
N ILE A 106 2.13 28.33 -19.80
CA ILE A 106 0.70 28.09 -19.66
C ILE A 106 0.09 29.26 -20.43
N PRO A 107 -0.67 29.02 -21.51
CA PRO A 107 -0.97 30.03 -22.51
C PRO A 107 -1.68 31.19 -21.85
N ILE A 108 -0.88 32.21 -21.50
CA ILE A 108 -1.16 33.43 -20.76
C ILE A 108 -2.64 33.50 -20.43
N ILE A 109 -3.00 33.04 -19.23
CA ILE A 109 -4.27 33.44 -18.66
C ILE A 109 -4.00 34.83 -18.09
N GLU A 110 -4.23 35.85 -18.90
CA GLU A 110 -4.29 37.26 -18.46
C GLU A 110 -3.00 37.90 -17.92
N ASN A 111 -1.81 37.39 -18.27
CA ASN A 111 -0.50 37.87 -17.78
C ASN A 111 -0.27 37.69 -16.27
N HIS A 112 -1.06 36.84 -15.59
CA HIS A 112 -0.84 36.49 -14.19
C HIS A 112 -0.14 35.14 -14.07
N ASP A 113 0.78 35.05 -13.11
CA ASP A 113 1.40 33.77 -12.74
C ASP A 113 0.32 32.83 -12.19
N ILE A 114 0.49 31.52 -12.35
CA ILE A 114 -0.43 30.53 -11.79
C ILE A 114 0.18 29.98 -10.51
N LEU A 115 -0.40 30.37 -9.38
CA LEU A 115 0.12 30.02 -8.07
C LEU A 115 -0.83 29.03 -7.39
N PHE A 116 -0.38 27.81 -7.16
CA PHE A 116 -1.19 26.78 -6.51
C PHE A 116 -0.82 26.59 -5.05
N SER A 117 -1.79 26.11 -4.28
CA SER A 117 -1.58 25.43 -3.00
C SER A 117 -2.43 24.16 -2.95
N ALA A 118 -2.07 23.23 -2.08
CA ALA A 118 -2.68 21.91 -2.06
C ALA A 118 -2.95 21.38 -0.65
N SER A 119 -3.87 20.43 -0.55
CA SER A 119 -3.89 19.46 0.52
C SER A 119 -3.71 18.05 -0.02
N VAL A 120 -3.16 17.17 0.81
CA VAL A 120 -2.76 15.81 0.44
C VAL A 120 -3.26 14.83 1.51
N ALA A 121 -4.03 13.83 1.08
CA ALA A 121 -4.44 12.70 1.89
C ALA A 121 -3.92 11.40 1.26
N GLU A 122 -2.99 10.73 1.93
CA GLU A 122 -2.65 9.35 1.58
C GLU A 122 -3.77 8.43 2.07
N ILE A 123 -4.25 7.55 1.19
CA ILE A 123 -5.33 6.62 1.48
C ILE A 123 -4.72 5.23 1.64
N GLY A 124 -4.73 4.74 2.89
CA GLY A 124 -4.17 3.46 3.28
C GLY A 124 -5.19 2.40 3.68
N ASN A 125 -6.47 2.77 3.78
CA ASN A 125 -7.58 1.88 4.15
C ASN A 125 -8.77 2.06 3.19
N ASP A 126 -9.79 1.24 3.39
CA ASP A 126 -11.08 1.34 2.72
C ASP A 126 -12.20 1.91 3.60
N ASP A 127 -11.85 2.45 4.78
CA ASP A 127 -12.75 3.10 5.72
C ASP A 127 -13.20 4.50 5.24
N GLY A 128 -14.22 5.04 5.91
CA GLY A 128 -14.76 6.38 5.66
C GLY A 128 -15.59 6.50 4.38
N GLU A 129 -16.34 7.59 4.26
CA GLU A 129 -17.09 7.90 3.04
C GLU A 129 -16.29 8.83 2.10
N PHE A 130 -16.57 8.78 0.80
CA PHE A 130 -15.92 9.69 -0.17
C PHE A 130 -16.18 11.16 0.19
N GLU A 131 -17.40 11.45 0.63
CA GLU A 131 -17.84 12.77 1.05
C GLU A 131 -17.05 13.31 2.27
N GLU A 132 -16.65 12.43 3.20
CA GLU A 132 -15.82 12.77 4.34
C GLU A 132 -14.41 13.16 3.90
N LEU A 133 -13.79 12.35 3.02
CA LEU A 133 -12.49 12.67 2.42
C LEU A 133 -12.51 14.02 1.69
N VAL A 134 -13.56 14.29 0.91
CA VAL A 134 -13.69 15.57 0.19
C VAL A 134 -13.83 16.73 1.18
N ALA A 135 -14.60 16.56 2.26
CA ALA A 135 -14.74 17.59 3.29
C ALA A 135 -13.40 17.90 3.98
N ASP A 136 -12.68 16.88 4.44
CA ASP A 136 -11.34 17.03 5.04
C ASP A 136 -10.36 17.68 4.06
N GLY A 137 -10.39 17.21 2.82
CA GLY A 137 -9.61 17.71 1.68
C GLY A 137 -9.75 19.21 1.48
N VAL A 138 -10.99 19.68 1.34
CA VAL A 138 -11.28 21.09 1.09
C VAL A 138 -10.99 21.96 2.31
N LEU A 139 -11.25 21.47 3.52
CA LEU A 139 -10.90 22.19 4.76
C LEU A 139 -9.39 22.41 4.88
N ALA A 140 -8.59 21.36 4.68
CA ALA A 140 -7.13 21.46 4.70
C ALA A 140 -6.59 22.30 3.53
N LEU A 141 -7.24 22.26 2.36
CA LEU A 141 -6.87 23.12 1.23
C LEU A 141 -7.10 24.59 1.55
N ALA A 142 -8.22 24.93 2.21
CA ALA A 142 -8.50 26.30 2.64
C ALA A 142 -7.42 26.81 3.62
N GLU A 143 -6.96 25.96 4.54
CA GLU A 143 -5.82 26.28 5.42
C GLU A 143 -4.55 26.50 4.60
N SER A 144 -4.22 25.62 3.65
CA SER A 144 -3.04 25.78 2.80
C SER A 144 -3.07 27.06 1.97
N LEU A 145 -4.23 27.42 1.39
CA LEU A 145 -4.41 28.66 0.62
C LEU A 145 -4.22 29.90 1.52
N SER A 146 -4.64 29.85 2.78
CA SER A 146 -4.45 30.95 3.73
C SER A 146 -2.97 31.21 4.09
N LYS A 147 -2.11 30.20 3.94
CA LYS A 147 -0.67 30.28 4.24
C LYS A 147 0.15 30.91 3.10
N GLY A 148 -0.40 30.94 1.88
CA GLY A 148 0.26 31.48 0.68
C GLY A 148 0.24 30.50 -0.49
N SER A 149 1.04 30.79 -1.51
CA SER A 149 1.32 29.87 -2.63
C SER A 149 2.34 28.79 -2.23
N GLU A 150 2.28 27.65 -2.91
CA GLU A 150 3.22 26.53 -2.81
C GLU A 150 3.22 25.80 -1.46
N TYR A 151 2.17 26.01 -0.66
CA TYR A 151 1.96 25.25 0.57
C TYR A 151 1.27 23.91 0.28
N ILE A 152 1.53 22.95 1.15
CA ILE A 152 0.90 21.63 1.15
C ILE A 152 0.48 21.32 2.58
N GLU A 153 -0.81 21.14 2.81
CA GLU A 153 -1.37 20.65 4.07
C GLU A 153 -1.60 19.14 4.00
N TYR A 154 -1.28 18.39 5.06
CA TYR A 154 -1.37 16.92 5.05
C TYR A 154 -2.49 16.42 5.95
N ILE A 155 -3.28 15.49 5.42
CA ILE A 155 -4.42 14.86 6.10
C ILE A 155 -4.01 13.43 6.49
N THR A 156 -4.05 13.13 7.79
CA THR A 156 -3.54 11.86 8.34
C THR A 156 -4.64 10.84 8.67
N THR A 157 -5.90 11.27 8.73
CA THR A 157 -7.05 10.44 9.11
C THR A 157 -7.26 9.23 8.20
N HIS A 158 -6.98 9.39 6.89
CA HIS A 158 -7.19 8.35 5.88
C HIS A 158 -5.96 7.44 5.64
N LYS A 159 -4.84 7.73 6.32
CA LYS A 159 -3.54 7.09 6.05
C LYS A 159 -3.39 5.72 6.70
N LYS A 160 -4.02 5.52 7.87
CA LYS A 160 -3.79 4.31 8.68
C LYS A 160 -4.27 3.08 7.91
N ARG A 161 -3.37 2.15 7.62
CA ARG A 161 -3.74 0.87 7.00
C ARG A 161 -4.35 -0.07 8.04
N PRO A 162 -5.29 -0.95 7.64
CA PRO A 162 -5.76 -2.00 8.53
C PRO A 162 -4.61 -2.93 8.90
N VAL A 163 -4.67 -3.48 10.12
CA VAL A 163 -3.73 -4.52 10.55
C VAL A 163 -4.05 -5.79 9.77
N GLU A 164 -3.05 -6.37 9.13
CA GLU A 164 -3.22 -7.61 8.37
C GLU A 164 -2.88 -8.84 9.22
N THR A 165 -3.73 -9.86 9.16
CA THR A 165 -3.43 -11.15 9.77
C THR A 165 -2.52 -12.00 8.88
N ILE A 166 -1.36 -12.39 9.40
CA ILE A 166 -0.46 -13.37 8.79
C ILE A 166 -0.61 -14.69 9.54
N ARG A 167 -0.91 -15.76 8.80
CA ARG A 167 -0.87 -17.10 9.37
C ARG A 167 0.55 -17.61 9.44
N VAL A 168 0.90 -18.25 10.54
CA VAL A 168 2.19 -18.90 10.71
C VAL A 168 1.96 -20.37 10.99
N SER A 169 2.68 -21.25 10.29
CA SER A 169 2.69 -22.68 10.58
C SER A 169 4.09 -23.16 10.90
N ILE A 170 4.21 -23.84 12.04
CA ILE A 170 5.47 -24.44 12.49
C ILE A 170 5.33 -25.95 12.37
N LEU A 171 6.08 -26.55 11.45
CA LEU A 171 6.08 -28.01 11.24
C LEU A 171 7.41 -28.56 11.76
N GLU A 172 7.39 -29.14 12.95
CA GLU A 172 8.59 -29.65 13.61
C GLU A 172 8.21 -30.79 14.55
N GLU A 173 8.83 -31.97 14.42
CA GLU A 173 8.52 -33.12 15.28
C GLU A 173 8.99 -32.89 16.73
N ASN A 174 10.16 -32.29 16.91
CA ASN A 174 10.74 -32.07 18.24
C ASN A 174 9.95 -31.01 19.03
N ALA A 175 9.22 -31.44 20.06
CA ALA A 175 8.36 -30.57 20.86
C ALA A 175 9.10 -29.41 21.55
N ILE A 176 10.34 -29.63 22.00
CA ILE A 176 11.14 -28.59 22.66
C ILE A 176 11.50 -27.50 21.66
N PHE A 177 12.00 -27.90 20.49
CA PHE A 177 12.39 -26.95 19.45
C PHE A 177 11.17 -26.25 18.83
N ARG A 178 10.08 -26.98 18.61
CA ARG A 178 8.80 -26.41 18.15
C ARG A 178 8.29 -25.34 19.10
N ASN A 179 8.31 -25.59 20.41
CA ASN A 179 7.91 -24.59 21.40
C ASN A 179 8.85 -23.37 21.43
N ALA A 180 10.15 -23.58 21.25
CA ALA A 180 11.11 -22.49 21.14
C ALA A 180 10.80 -21.60 19.92
N LEU A 181 10.52 -22.19 18.76
CA LEU A 181 10.10 -21.46 17.55
C LEU A 181 8.79 -20.71 17.78
N TYR A 182 7.79 -21.35 18.40
CA TYR A 182 6.52 -20.71 18.74
C TYR A 182 6.77 -19.44 19.57
N ARG A 183 7.50 -19.56 20.68
CA ARG A 183 7.80 -18.41 21.56
C ARG A 183 8.59 -17.33 20.84
N THR A 184 9.54 -17.70 19.98
CA THR A 184 10.30 -16.73 19.20
C THR A 184 9.38 -15.89 18.33
N ILE A 185 8.44 -16.53 17.62
CA ILE A 185 7.52 -15.84 16.69
C ILE A 185 6.44 -15.06 17.43
N ASP A 186 5.87 -15.64 18.50
CA ASP A 186 4.83 -15.03 19.34
C ASP A 186 5.32 -13.74 20.03
N ASN A 187 6.63 -13.66 20.34
CA ASN A 187 7.25 -12.46 20.89
C ASN A 187 7.61 -11.40 19.82
N LEU A 188 7.44 -11.70 18.53
CA LEU A 188 7.65 -10.70 17.49
C LEU A 188 6.45 -9.75 17.45
N ASN A 189 6.73 -8.47 17.63
CA ASN A 189 5.74 -7.42 17.45
C ASN A 189 5.95 -6.76 16.08
N PHE A 190 4.84 -6.52 15.37
CA PHE A 190 4.81 -5.83 14.09
C PHE A 190 3.74 -4.73 14.17
N ASP A 191 4.07 -3.51 13.77
CA ASP A 191 3.13 -2.39 13.85
C ASP A 191 1.88 -2.59 12.97
N ASN A 192 2.02 -3.40 11.91
CA ASN A 192 1.04 -3.50 10.82
C ASN A 192 0.51 -4.92 10.60
N PHE A 193 0.99 -5.90 11.38
CA PHE A 193 0.62 -7.30 11.23
C PHE A 193 0.27 -7.93 12.56
N GLU A 194 -0.76 -8.76 12.55
CA GLU A 194 -1.05 -9.73 13.61
C GLU A 194 -0.68 -11.12 13.13
N THR A 195 -0.23 -11.99 14.04
CA THR A 195 0.12 -13.37 13.68
C THR A 195 -0.85 -14.38 14.28
N GLU A 196 -1.34 -15.30 13.44
CA GLU A 196 -2.08 -16.48 13.87
C GLU A 196 -1.17 -17.70 13.76
N ILE A 197 -0.58 -18.14 14.87
CA ILE A 197 0.40 -19.22 14.88
C ILE A 197 -0.28 -20.56 15.14
N LYS A 198 0.05 -21.57 14.33
CA LYS A 198 -0.37 -22.96 14.54
C LYS A 198 0.81 -23.92 14.42
N GLU A 199 0.93 -24.80 15.40
CA GLU A 199 1.96 -25.84 15.46
C GLU A 199 1.45 -27.16 14.88
N PHE A 200 2.33 -27.89 14.20
CA PHE A 200 2.08 -29.20 13.63
C PHE A 200 3.28 -30.11 13.88
N GLN A 201 3.03 -31.39 14.14
CA GLN A 201 4.08 -32.38 14.35
C GLN A 201 4.69 -32.86 13.03
N ASP A 202 3.92 -32.81 11.95
CA ASP A 202 4.37 -33.18 10.61
C ASP A 202 3.53 -32.61 9.46
N GLY A 203 3.94 -32.94 8.24
CA GLY A 203 3.27 -32.50 7.03
C GLY A 203 1.89 -33.11 6.79
N TYR A 204 1.61 -34.29 7.33
CA TYR A 204 0.30 -34.91 7.19
C TYR A 204 -0.73 -34.16 8.03
N GLU A 205 -0.41 -33.89 9.30
CA GLU A 205 -1.26 -33.08 10.19
C GLU A 205 -1.54 -31.68 9.62
N PHE A 206 -0.51 -31.03 9.07
CA PHE A 206 -0.65 -29.72 8.44
C PHE A 206 -1.65 -29.73 7.27
N LEU A 207 -1.54 -30.72 6.37
CA LEU A 207 -2.39 -30.79 5.19
C LEU A 207 -3.83 -31.19 5.53
N GLU A 208 -4.03 -32.15 6.43
CA GLU A 208 -5.38 -32.56 6.86
C GLU A 208 -6.12 -31.48 7.65
N SER A 209 -5.39 -30.57 8.30
CA SER A 209 -6.01 -29.51 9.11
C SER A 209 -6.79 -28.46 8.32
N ASN A 210 -6.65 -28.42 6.99
CA ASN A 210 -7.18 -27.37 6.11
C ASN A 210 -6.71 -25.94 6.44
N TRP A 211 -5.76 -25.78 7.36
CA TRP A 211 -5.29 -24.47 7.82
C TRP A 211 -4.70 -23.61 6.69
N HIS A 212 -4.08 -24.27 5.71
CA HIS A 212 -3.47 -23.69 4.51
C HIS A 212 -4.48 -23.18 3.47
N LEU A 213 -5.78 -23.46 3.62
CA LEU A 213 -6.81 -23.04 2.66
C LEU A 213 -7.25 -21.58 2.82
N SER A 214 -6.83 -20.88 3.88
CA SER A 214 -7.15 -19.47 4.17
C SER A 214 -6.62 -18.48 3.13
N SER A 215 -7.34 -17.39 2.88
CA SER A 215 -6.94 -16.29 1.98
C SER A 215 -5.75 -15.45 2.46
N HIS A 216 -5.41 -15.50 3.74
CA HIS A 216 -4.30 -14.74 4.33
C HIS A 216 -2.93 -15.14 3.78
N THR A 217 -1.98 -14.20 3.83
CA THR A 217 -0.55 -14.49 3.70
C THR A 217 -0.15 -15.50 4.77
N HIS A 218 0.70 -16.46 4.39
CA HIS A 218 0.98 -17.62 5.22
C HIS A 218 2.47 -17.94 5.24
N LEU A 219 3.12 -17.68 6.37
CA LEU A 219 4.49 -18.12 6.62
C LEU A 219 4.50 -19.57 7.12
N ILE A 220 5.22 -20.45 6.46
CA ILE A 220 5.39 -21.85 6.86
C ILE A 220 6.87 -22.06 7.17
N ILE A 221 7.16 -22.39 8.41
CA ILE A 221 8.49 -22.73 8.90
C ILE A 221 8.48 -24.22 9.18
N MET A 222 9.21 -24.99 8.38
CA MET A 222 9.12 -26.45 8.41
C MET A 222 10.50 -27.11 8.48
N ASN A 223 10.56 -28.23 9.20
CA ASN A 223 11.66 -29.16 9.07
C ASN A 223 11.56 -29.90 7.72
N ASP A 224 12.68 -30.19 7.04
CA ASP A 224 12.66 -30.91 5.77
C ASP A 224 12.26 -32.39 5.96
N ILE A 225 12.75 -32.99 7.04
CA ILE A 225 12.46 -34.37 7.42
C ILE A 225 11.46 -34.35 8.58
N LEU A 226 10.29 -34.94 8.32
CA LEU A 226 9.16 -35.06 9.25
C LEU A 226 8.57 -36.47 9.14
N PRO A 227 7.91 -36.98 10.19
CA PRO A 227 7.23 -38.28 10.15
C PRO A 227 5.98 -38.21 9.26
N ARG A 228 5.52 -39.35 8.73
CA ARG A 228 4.35 -39.51 7.84
C ARG A 228 4.42 -38.79 6.49
N GLN A 229 4.73 -37.49 6.48
CA GLN A 229 4.92 -36.70 5.28
C GLN A 229 6.01 -35.64 5.50
N SER A 230 7.01 -35.62 4.60
CA SER A 230 8.18 -34.74 4.71
C SER A 230 7.84 -33.27 4.43
N GLY A 231 8.69 -32.35 4.88
CA GLY A 231 8.55 -30.93 4.57
C GLY A 231 8.68 -30.64 3.07
N LEU A 232 9.56 -31.36 2.37
CA LEU A 232 9.70 -31.21 0.92
C LEU A 232 8.43 -31.65 0.16
N ASP A 233 7.75 -32.70 0.62
CA ASP A 233 6.45 -33.10 0.05
C ASP A 233 5.38 -32.04 0.29
N VAL A 234 5.39 -31.42 1.48
CA VAL A 234 4.49 -30.30 1.79
C VAL A 234 4.77 -29.13 0.86
N LEU A 235 6.04 -28.73 0.69
CA LEU A 235 6.45 -27.65 -0.22
C LEU A 235 5.95 -27.91 -1.64
N HIS A 236 6.15 -29.12 -2.17
CA HIS A 236 5.69 -29.47 -3.50
C HIS A 236 4.15 -29.33 -3.64
N LYS A 237 3.39 -29.86 -2.67
CA LYS A 237 1.92 -29.77 -2.66
C LYS A 237 1.42 -28.32 -2.59
N ILE A 238 1.96 -27.50 -1.69
CA ILE A 238 1.50 -26.10 -1.56
C ILE A 238 1.87 -25.25 -2.78
N ARG A 239 2.99 -25.57 -3.47
CA ARG A 239 3.39 -24.89 -4.72
C ARG A 239 2.51 -25.29 -5.91
N MET A 240 1.82 -26.43 -5.86
CA MET A 240 0.80 -26.81 -6.85
C MET A 240 -0.56 -26.16 -6.63
N LEU A 241 -0.80 -25.50 -5.48
CA LEU A 241 -2.09 -24.87 -5.22
C LEU A 241 -2.28 -23.60 -6.08
N PRO A 242 -3.52 -23.27 -6.51
CA PRO A 242 -3.80 -22.07 -7.31
C PRO A 242 -3.36 -20.76 -6.63
N ASN A 243 -3.37 -20.75 -5.30
CA ASN A 243 -3.03 -19.62 -4.44
C ASN A 243 -1.58 -19.70 -3.90
N ASN A 244 -0.68 -20.44 -4.55
CA ASN A 244 0.66 -20.72 -4.05
C ASN A 244 1.49 -19.48 -3.68
N LYS A 245 1.23 -18.33 -4.33
CA LYS A 245 1.94 -17.06 -4.14
C LYS A 245 1.77 -16.45 -2.74
N ARG A 246 0.78 -16.90 -1.96
CA ARG A 246 0.58 -16.41 -0.58
C ARG A 246 1.46 -17.10 0.45
N PHE A 247 2.05 -18.24 0.11
CA PHE A 247 2.87 -19.02 1.04
C PHE A 247 4.33 -18.58 0.96
N ILE A 248 4.87 -18.15 2.10
CA ILE A 248 6.30 -17.94 2.31
C ILE A 248 6.81 -19.17 3.04
N VAL A 249 7.84 -19.84 2.53
CA VAL A 249 8.30 -21.13 3.02
C VAL A 249 9.74 -21.07 3.47
N PHE A 250 9.96 -21.23 4.77
CA PHE A 250 11.27 -21.35 5.37
C PHE A 250 11.53 -22.82 5.71
N ILE A 251 12.58 -23.38 5.12
CA ILE A 251 13.02 -24.74 5.42
C ILE A 251 14.11 -24.68 6.50
N MET A 252 14.01 -25.53 7.50
CA MET A 252 15.03 -25.76 8.51
C MET A 252 15.52 -27.20 8.42
N THR A 253 16.82 -27.43 8.26
CA THR A 253 17.35 -28.79 8.03
C THR A 253 18.76 -28.94 8.53
N LYS A 254 19.21 -30.19 8.77
CA LYS A 254 20.63 -30.50 9.04
C LYS A 254 21.44 -30.67 7.75
N ARG A 255 20.79 -30.73 6.59
CA ARG A 255 21.47 -30.88 5.29
C ARG A 255 22.15 -29.59 4.90
N SER A 256 23.46 -29.66 4.70
CA SER A 256 24.32 -28.51 4.43
C SER A 256 25.03 -28.59 3.08
N SER A 257 24.69 -29.58 2.24
CA SER A 257 25.25 -29.67 0.89
C SER A 257 24.71 -28.53 0.02
N GLU A 258 25.52 -28.10 -0.95
CA GLU A 258 25.07 -27.10 -1.92
C GLU A 258 23.93 -27.64 -2.77
N GLU A 259 23.97 -28.92 -3.14
CA GLU A 259 22.95 -29.57 -3.94
C GLU A 259 21.58 -29.61 -3.24
N ASP A 260 21.53 -29.93 -1.94
CA ASP A 260 20.27 -29.91 -1.17
C ASP A 260 19.71 -28.49 -1.07
N MET A 261 20.58 -27.50 -0.89
CA MET A 261 20.19 -26.08 -0.81
C MET A 261 19.64 -25.57 -2.14
N ILE A 262 20.33 -25.86 -3.25
CA ILE A 262 19.88 -25.51 -4.61
C ILE A 262 18.54 -26.15 -4.89
N TYR A 263 18.40 -27.44 -4.61
CA TYR A 263 17.14 -28.17 -4.82
C TYR A 263 15.96 -27.57 -4.05
N ALA A 264 16.18 -27.17 -2.79
CA ALA A 264 15.15 -26.54 -1.98
C ALA A 264 14.69 -25.19 -2.57
N TYR A 265 15.63 -24.35 -3.02
CA TYR A 265 15.30 -23.07 -3.66
C TYR A 265 14.61 -23.27 -5.01
N GLU A 266 15.07 -24.21 -5.84
CA GLU A 266 14.41 -24.55 -7.12
C GLU A 266 13.00 -25.12 -6.92
N SER A 267 12.78 -25.84 -5.82
CA SER A 267 11.45 -26.30 -5.40
C SER A 267 10.55 -25.17 -4.87
N GLY A 268 11.08 -23.96 -4.75
CA GLY A 268 10.36 -22.76 -4.36
C GLY A 268 10.38 -22.46 -2.87
N ALA A 269 11.39 -22.90 -2.11
CA ALA A 269 11.60 -22.38 -0.76
C ALA A 269 12.03 -20.89 -0.82
N ASP A 270 11.56 -20.08 0.12
CA ASP A 270 11.92 -18.66 0.22
C ASP A 270 13.17 -18.44 1.07
N ASN A 271 13.46 -19.36 1.99
CA ASN A 271 14.63 -19.31 2.86
C ASN A 271 15.05 -20.72 3.33
N TYR A 272 16.34 -20.91 3.58
CA TYR A 272 16.93 -22.20 3.96
C TYR A 272 17.87 -22.05 5.16
N PHE A 273 17.54 -22.67 6.28
CA PHE A 273 18.26 -22.59 7.55
C PHE A 273 18.93 -23.92 7.89
N ILE A 274 20.26 -23.91 7.99
CA ILE A 274 21.05 -25.08 8.42
C ILE A 274 21.07 -25.14 9.95
N LYS A 275 20.64 -26.26 10.53
CA LYS A 275 20.64 -26.53 11.97
C LYS A 275 22.03 -27.00 12.43
N PRO A 276 22.52 -26.54 13.60
CA PRO A 276 21.90 -25.55 14.48
C PRO A 276 22.07 -24.12 13.96
N PHE A 277 21.04 -23.30 14.08
CA PHE A 277 21.08 -21.87 13.75
C PHE A 277 20.69 -21.02 14.95
N ASN A 278 21.06 -19.74 14.90
CA ASN A 278 20.66 -18.76 15.90
C ASN A 278 19.19 -18.34 15.67
N LEU A 279 18.31 -18.52 16.66
CA LEU A 279 16.91 -18.10 16.58
C LEU A 279 16.76 -16.60 16.28
N ARG A 280 17.70 -15.77 16.74
CA ARG A 280 17.72 -14.34 16.42
C ARG A 280 17.94 -14.07 14.93
N LEU A 281 18.63 -14.95 14.20
CA LEU A 281 18.75 -14.85 12.75
C LEU A 281 17.41 -15.13 12.07
N LEU A 282 16.67 -16.13 12.56
CA LEU A 282 15.31 -16.41 12.09
C LEU A 282 14.38 -15.21 12.33
N GLU A 283 14.44 -14.59 13.51
CA GLU A 283 13.68 -13.37 13.83
C GLU A 283 13.95 -12.24 12.83
N VAL A 284 15.23 -11.99 12.51
CA VAL A 284 15.63 -10.95 11.55
C VAL A 284 15.09 -11.25 10.15
N GLU A 285 15.16 -12.51 9.70
CA GLU A 285 14.64 -12.89 8.39
C GLU A 285 13.11 -12.82 8.31
N ILE A 286 12.39 -13.20 9.38
CA ILE A 286 10.93 -13.00 9.46
C ILE A 286 10.60 -11.51 9.39
N LYS A 287 11.26 -10.67 10.20
CA LYS A 287 11.06 -9.21 10.18
C LYS A 287 11.30 -8.62 8.80
N ARG A 288 12.44 -8.92 8.17
CA ARG A 288 12.78 -8.44 6.83
C ARG A 288 11.76 -8.88 5.79
N THR A 289 11.23 -10.10 5.94
CA THR A 289 10.21 -10.63 5.03
C THR A 289 8.89 -9.88 5.20
N PHE A 290 8.44 -9.64 6.42
CA PHE A 290 7.20 -8.92 6.68
C PHE A 290 7.31 -7.43 6.32
N GLU A 291 8.47 -6.81 6.52
CA GLU A 291 8.75 -5.45 6.05
C GLU A 291 8.60 -5.34 4.53
N ARG A 292 9.14 -6.29 3.76
CA ARG A 292 8.99 -6.32 2.29
C ARG A 292 7.56 -6.57 1.82
N LEU A 293 6.75 -7.23 2.65
CA LEU A 293 5.33 -7.41 2.38
C LEU A 293 4.53 -6.12 2.60
N TRP A 294 5.06 -5.18 3.39
CA TRP A 294 4.42 -3.92 3.75
C TRP A 294 4.91 -2.71 2.95
N SER A 295 6.16 -2.75 2.48
CA SER A 295 6.82 -1.72 1.66
C SER A 295 6.20 -1.61 0.28
#